data_AF-E6N6S9-F1
#
_entry.id   AF-E6N6S9-F1
#
_cell.length_a   1.000
_cell.length_b   1.000
_cell.length_c   1.000
_cell.angle_alpha   90.00
_cell.angle_beta   90.00
_cell.angle_gamma   90.00
#
_symmetry.space_group_name_H-M   'P 1'
#
loop_
_entity.id
_entity.type
_entity.pdbx_description
1 polymer ?
#
loop_
_entity_poly.entity_id
_entity_poly.type
_entity_poly.pdbx_seq_one_letter_code
_entity_poly.pdbx_strand_id
1 'polypeptide(L)'
;MEDKEILKIEISKPIAEKFRRWVAERYGMRRGALSKAVEDLIAKAVNEPELGVGGVEDIIGIGLLSDYSWRGEDLYEALRARHVSDRR
;
A
#
# COMPACT_ATOMS: atom_id res chain seq x y z
N MET A 1 7.73 -24.40 -18.97
CA MET A 1 7.70 -25.02 -17.62
C MET A 1 8.93 -24.57 -16.83
N GLU A 2 9.28 -23.28 -16.93
CA GLU A 2 10.60 -22.75 -16.53
C GLU A 2 10.50 -21.31 -15.99
N ASP A 3 9.37 -20.94 -15.39
CA ASP A 3 9.16 -19.55 -14.89
C ASP A 3 9.54 -19.36 -13.42
N LYS A 4 10.41 -20.23 -12.87
CA LYS A 4 10.83 -20.14 -11.46
C LYS A 4 12.34 -20.21 -11.33
N GLU A 5 12.93 -19.09 -10.97
CA GLU A 5 14.33 -18.98 -10.56
C GLU A 5 14.46 -19.26 -9.05
N ILE A 6 15.48 -20.03 -8.65
CA ILE A 6 15.72 -20.36 -7.24
C ILE A 6 16.74 -19.39 -6.66
N LEU A 7 16.27 -18.49 -5.78
CA LEU A 7 17.12 -17.61 -5.02
C LEU A 7 17.50 -18.25 -3.66
N LYS A 8 18.79 -18.46 -3.42
CA LYS A 8 19.32 -18.90 -2.12
C LYS A 8 19.77 -17.68 -1.33
N ILE A 9 19.16 -17.46 -0.17
CA ILE A 9 19.40 -16.27 0.66
C ILE A 9 19.74 -16.72 2.08
N GLU A 10 20.74 -16.08 2.67
CA GLU A 10 21.07 -16.20 4.08
C GLU A 10 20.52 -14.98 4.83
N ILE A 11 19.78 -15.25 5.91
CA ILE A 11 19.26 -14.21 6.81
C ILE A 11 19.58 -14.59 8.26
N SER A 12 19.68 -13.59 9.13
CA SER A 12 19.96 -13.85 10.54
C SER A 12 18.83 -14.66 11.18
N LYS A 13 19.20 -15.59 12.07
CA LYS A 13 18.26 -16.48 12.76
C LYS A 13 17.09 -15.74 13.45
N PRO A 14 17.31 -14.62 14.17
CA PRO A 14 16.20 -13.88 14.79
C PRO A 14 15.21 -13.32 13.76
N ILE A 15 15.69 -12.88 12.59
CA ILE A 15 14.83 -12.39 11.52
C ILE A 15 14.05 -13.54 10.89
N ALA A 16 14.70 -14.68 10.65
CA ALA A 16 14.04 -15.87 10.11
C ALA A 16 12.90 -16.37 11.02
N GLU A 17 13.07 -16.30 12.33
CA GLU A 17 12.03 -16.66 13.30
C GLU A 17 10.85 -15.69 13.27
N LYS A 18 11.12 -14.37 13.28
CA LYS A 18 10.07 -13.35 13.15
C LYS A 18 9.33 -13.47 11.83
N PHE A 19 10.05 -13.68 10.73
CA PHE A 19 9.46 -13.83 9.40
C PHE A 19 8.55 -15.04 9.31
N ARG A 20 8.98 -16.21 9.82
CA ARG A 20 8.14 -17.41 9.84
C ARG A 20 6.85 -17.21 10.63
N ARG A 21 6.90 -16.50 11.75
CA ARG A 21 5.71 -16.17 12.55
C ARG A 21 4.75 -15.27 11.75
N TRP A 22 5.28 -14.20 11.17
CA TRP A 22 4.51 -13.27 10.33
C TRP A 22 3.86 -13.98 9.12
N VAL A 23 4.59 -14.89 8.47
CA VAL A 23 4.06 -15.70 7.37
C VAL A 23 2.92 -16.59 7.87
N ALA A 24 3.09 -17.27 9.00
CA ALA A 24 2.07 -18.15 9.55
C ALA A 24 0.77 -17.39 9.89
N GLU A 25 0.89 -16.19 10.44
CA GLU A 25 -0.26 -15.32 10.78
C GLU A 25 -1.00 -14.82 9.53
N ARG A 26 -0.28 -14.42 8.49
CA ARG A 26 -0.88 -13.78 7.29
C ARG A 26 -1.26 -14.73 6.17
N TYR A 27 -0.48 -15.79 5.96
CA TYR A 27 -0.61 -16.71 4.83
C TYR A 27 -1.01 -18.13 5.25
N GLY A 28 -1.02 -18.41 6.55
CA GLY A 28 -1.29 -19.72 7.13
C GLY A 28 -0.11 -20.70 7.02
N MET A 29 -0.26 -21.87 7.64
CA MET A 29 0.74 -22.96 7.57
C MET A 29 0.49 -23.89 6.38
N ARG A 30 0.66 -23.38 5.16
CA ARG A 30 0.53 -24.17 3.92
C ARG A 30 1.84 -24.26 3.17
N ARG A 31 2.03 -25.36 2.41
CA ARG A 31 3.19 -25.54 1.54
C ARG A 31 3.28 -24.38 0.55
N GLY A 32 4.43 -23.71 0.49
CA GLY A 32 4.65 -22.55 -0.38
C GLY A 32 4.28 -21.18 0.21
N ALA A 33 3.77 -21.10 1.45
CA ALA A 33 3.46 -19.82 2.10
C ALA A 33 4.68 -18.91 2.23
N LEU A 34 5.86 -19.48 2.55
CA LEU A 34 7.11 -18.73 2.64
C LEU A 34 7.54 -18.17 1.27
N SER A 35 7.51 -18.99 0.22
CA SER A 35 7.86 -18.54 -1.13
C SER A 35 6.93 -17.42 -1.59
N LYS A 36 5.62 -17.56 -1.36
CA LYS A 36 4.64 -16.53 -1.70
C LYS A 36 4.85 -15.24 -0.91
N ALA A 37 5.14 -15.34 0.38
CA ALA A 37 5.45 -14.17 1.20
C ALA A 37 6.72 -13.44 0.74
N VAL A 38 7.75 -14.17 0.31
CA VAL A 38 8.97 -13.59 -0.27
C VAL A 38 8.68 -12.95 -1.62
N GLU A 39 7.92 -13.63 -2.48
CA GLU A 39 7.50 -13.10 -3.78
C GLU A 39 6.68 -11.82 -3.63
N ASP A 40 5.71 -11.77 -2.71
CA ASP A 40 4.92 -10.56 -2.42
C ASP A 40 5.80 -9.42 -1.88
N LEU A 41 6.77 -9.72 -1.01
CA LEU A 41 7.70 -8.72 -0.47
C LEU A 41 8.64 -8.16 -1.55
N ILE A 42 9.18 -9.04 -2.40
CA ILE A 42 10.03 -8.64 -3.52
C ILE A 42 9.20 -7.87 -4.54
N ALA A 43 8.00 -8.35 -4.88
CA ALA A 43 7.10 -7.64 -5.78
C ALA A 43 6.74 -6.26 -5.23
N LYS A 44 6.52 -6.12 -3.92
CA LYS A 44 6.32 -4.82 -3.30
C LYS A 44 7.57 -3.93 -3.40
N ALA A 45 8.75 -4.47 -3.11
CA ALA A 45 9.99 -3.69 -3.09
C ALA A 45 10.53 -3.33 -4.48
N VAL A 46 10.31 -4.19 -5.48
CA VAL A 46 10.79 -4.02 -6.86
C VAL A 46 9.78 -3.26 -7.72
N ASN A 47 8.47 -3.31 -7.41
CA ASN A 47 7.46 -2.47 -8.07
C ASN A 47 7.32 -1.06 -7.48
N GLU A 48 8.30 -0.53 -6.75
CA GLU A 48 8.19 0.85 -6.27
C GLU A 48 8.68 1.84 -7.34
N PRO A 49 7.89 2.90 -7.60
CA PRO A 49 7.51 3.85 -6.57
C PRO A 49 6.14 3.54 -5.96
N GLU A 50 6.02 3.68 -4.65
CA GLU A 50 4.79 4.12 -3.97
C GLU A 50 4.01 5.12 -4.86
N LEU A 51 3.05 4.61 -5.63
CA LEU A 51 2.02 5.37 -6.33
C LEU A 51 0.72 4.59 -6.14
N GLY A 52 0.13 4.71 -4.96
CA GLY A 52 -1.13 4.01 -4.69
C GLY A 52 -1.57 3.95 -3.23
N VAL A 53 -0.80 4.51 -2.29
CA VAL A 53 -1.32 4.75 -0.94
C VAL A 53 -1.08 6.20 -0.57
N GLY A 54 -1.92 7.08 -1.12
CA GLY A 54 -2.28 8.39 -0.59
C GLY A 54 -1.18 9.09 0.22
N GLY A 55 -0.11 9.48 -0.46
CA GLY A 55 0.95 10.29 0.13
C GLY A 55 0.55 11.76 0.24
N VAL A 56 1.42 12.58 0.83
CA VAL A 56 1.23 14.05 0.85
C VAL A 56 1.16 14.59 -0.58
N GLU A 57 1.89 13.98 -1.50
CA GLU A 57 1.95 14.26 -2.92
C GLU A 57 0.59 14.01 -3.61
N ASP A 58 -0.12 12.96 -3.24
CA ASP A 58 -1.46 12.67 -3.75
C ASP A 58 -2.48 13.69 -3.21
N ILE A 59 -2.36 14.09 -1.93
CA ILE A 59 -3.18 15.16 -1.34
C ILE A 59 -2.91 16.49 -2.03
N ILE A 60 -1.64 16.81 -2.30
CA ILE A 60 -1.24 18.00 -3.06
C ILE A 60 -1.80 17.92 -4.48
N GLY A 61 -1.71 16.77 -5.14
CA GLY A 61 -2.27 16.55 -6.47
C GLY A 61 -3.78 16.79 -6.52
N ILE A 62 -4.53 16.25 -5.55
CA ILE A 62 -5.97 16.50 -5.40
C ILE A 62 -6.22 18.00 -5.16
N GLY A 63 -5.43 18.65 -4.31
CA GLY A 63 -5.53 20.08 -4.05
C GLY A 63 -5.26 20.95 -5.28
N LEU A 64 -4.28 20.59 -6.11
CA LEU A 64 -3.92 21.31 -7.34
C LEU A 64 -4.95 21.13 -8.46
N LEU A 65 -5.61 19.96 -8.52
CA LEU A 65 -6.69 19.69 -9.48
C LEU A 65 -8.04 20.25 -9.03
N SER A 66 -8.15 20.64 -7.76
CA SER A 66 -9.35 21.24 -7.20
C SER A 66 -9.47 22.69 -7.64
N ASP A 67 -10.66 23.05 -8.14
CA ASP A 67 -11.07 24.45 -8.34
C ASP A 67 -11.48 25.14 -7.02
N TYR A 68 -11.39 24.42 -5.90
CA TYR A 68 -11.81 24.90 -4.58
C TYR A 68 -10.68 25.63 -3.86
N SER A 69 -10.88 26.91 -3.59
CA SER A 69 -10.04 27.67 -2.66
C SER A 69 -10.75 27.79 -1.32
N TRP A 70 -10.26 27.09 -0.29
CA TRP A 70 -10.71 27.27 1.08
C TRP A 70 -10.36 28.67 1.57
N ARG A 71 -11.32 29.42 2.14
CA ARG A 71 -11.15 30.81 2.61
C ARG A 71 -11.21 30.92 4.14
N GLY A 72 -11.12 29.80 4.86
CA GLY A 72 -11.18 29.74 6.33
C GLY A 72 -12.59 29.48 6.88
N GLU A 73 -13.55 29.14 6.03
CA GLU A 73 -14.88 28.66 6.42
C GLU A 73 -14.82 27.32 7.15
N ASP A 74 -15.90 26.97 7.85
CA ASP A 74 -16.00 25.64 8.47
C ASP A 74 -15.95 24.54 7.41
N LEU A 75 -15.03 23.59 7.58
CA LEU A 75 -14.76 22.53 6.61
C LEU A 75 -15.97 21.61 6.42
N TYR A 76 -16.74 21.37 7.48
CA TYR A 76 -17.92 20.50 7.41
C TYR A 76 -19.03 21.16 6.60
N GLU A 77 -19.28 22.46 6.82
CA GLU A 77 -20.26 23.23 6.05
C GLU A 77 -19.86 23.35 4.56
N ALA A 78 -18.58 23.63 4.29
CA ALA A 78 -18.02 23.70 2.95
C ALA A 78 -18.23 22.42 2.13
N LEU A 79 -17.88 21.26 2.72
CA LEU A 79 -18.02 19.96 2.07
C LEU A 79 -19.49 19.58 1.86
N ARG A 80 -20.36 19.88 2.83
CA ARG A 80 -21.80 19.60 2.74
C ARG A 80 -22.46 20.39 1.60
N ALA A 81 -22.15 21.68 1.46
CA ALA A 81 -22.72 22.53 0.42
C ALA A 81 -22.38 22.03 -1.00
N ARG A 82 -21.15 21.53 -1.20
CA ARG A 82 -20.69 21.04 -2.50
C ARG A 82 -21.29 19.68 -2.85
N HIS A 83 -21.36 18.75 -1.89
CA HIS A 83 -21.93 17.42 -2.14
C HIS A 83 -23.44 17.45 -2.46
N VAL A 84 -24.14 18.50 -2.03
CA VAL A 84 -25.54 18.76 -2.38
C VAL A 84 -25.67 19.40 -3.77
N SER A 85 -24.66 20.16 -4.21
CA SER A 85 -24.64 20.87 -5.50
C SER A 85 -24.33 19.97 -6.69
N ASP A 86 -23.61 18.86 -6.49
CA ASP A 86 -23.24 17.87 -7.53
C ASP A 86 -24.38 16.90 -7.93
N ARG A 87 -25.56 16.98 -7.29
CA ARG A 87 -26.72 16.11 -7.54
C ARG A 87 -27.81 16.75 -8.42
N ARG A 88 -27.48 17.76 -9.23
CA ARG A 88 -28.43 18.40 -10.16
C ARG A 88 -28.00 18.26 -11.61
#